data_AF-A0A7S3GN01-F1
#
_entry.id   AF-A0A7S3GN01-F1
#
_cell.length_a   1.000
_cell.length_b   1.000
_cell.length_c   1.000
_cell.angle_alpha   90.00
_cell.angle_beta   90.00
_cell.angle_gamma   90.00
#
_symmetry.space_group_name_H-M   'P 1'
#
loop_
_entity.id
_entity.type
_entity.pdbx_description
1 polymer ?
#
loop_
_entity_poly.entity_id
_entity_poly.type
_entity_poly.pdbx_seq_one_letter_code
_entity_poly.pdbx_strand_id
1 'polypeptide(L)'
;AMYATMGYIVPEYYNFPGFCSPSLNLKFADIPNGIQALYKVPLEGWLQWVALCGFYEFVVNQPVNPKEPGNFGKGNLGITGKSIEDAAKRTRGLNSEIANGRLAMMALT
;
A
#
# COMPACT_ATOMS: atom_id res chain seq x y z
N ALA A 1 0.60 7.33 -1.52
CA ALA A 1 0.78 7.61 -2.95
C ALA A 1 1.51 6.48 -3.69
N MET A 2 2.73 6.08 -3.29
CA MET A 2 3.53 5.06 -4.00
C MET A 2 2.79 3.73 -4.27
N TYR A 3 2.05 3.19 -3.29
CA TYR A 3 1.26 1.97 -3.53
C TYR A 3 0.01 2.22 -4.36
N ALA A 4 -0.57 3.42 -4.29
CA ALA A 4 -1.75 3.76 -5.07
C ALA A 4 -1.42 3.96 -6.56
N THR A 5 -0.23 4.48 -6.91
CA THR A 5 0.20 4.55 -8.32
C THR A 5 0.34 3.16 -8.91
N MET A 6 0.99 2.25 -8.18
CA MET A 6 1.09 0.84 -8.59
C MET A 6 -0.30 0.19 -8.69
N GLY A 7 -1.17 0.43 -7.72
CA GLY A 7 -2.54 -0.08 -7.72
C GLY A 7 -3.43 0.48 -8.85
N TYR A 8 -3.08 1.63 -9.42
CA TYR A 8 -3.74 2.17 -10.61
C TYR A 8 -3.21 1.54 -11.90
N ILE A 9 -1.88 1.33 -11.99
CA ILE A 9 -1.21 0.80 -13.18
C ILE A 9 -1.44 -0.72 -13.35
N VAL A 10 -1.32 -1.50 -12.28
CA VAL A 10 -1.37 -2.97 -12.36
C VAL A 10 -2.67 -3.51 -12.96
N PRO A 11 -3.87 -3.03 -12.58
CA PRO A 11 -5.13 -3.47 -13.16
C PRO A 11 -5.28 -3.20 -14.67
N GLU A 12 -4.46 -2.30 -15.25
CA GLU A 12 -4.42 -2.06 -16.69
C GLU A 12 -3.80 -3.24 -17.45
N TYR A 13 -2.83 -3.93 -16.83
CA TYR A 13 -2.11 -5.03 -17.45
C TYR A 13 -2.59 -6.41 -16.98
N TYR A 14 -3.09 -6.52 -15.75
CA TYR A 14 -3.44 -7.80 -15.17
C TYR A 14 -4.57 -7.70 -14.15
N ASN A 15 -5.56 -8.60 -14.29
CA ASN A 15 -6.60 -8.84 -13.30
C ASN A 15 -6.52 -10.27 -12.79
N PHE A 16 -6.76 -10.46 -11.49
CA PHE A 16 -6.78 -11.80 -10.91
C PHE A 16 -7.93 -12.62 -11.51
N PRO A 17 -7.71 -13.90 -11.84
CA PRO A 17 -8.78 -14.79 -12.25
C PRO A 17 -9.70 -15.10 -11.05
N GLY A 18 -11.01 -15.18 -11.29
CA GLY A 18 -12.00 -15.61 -10.30
C GLY A 18 -13.00 -14.54 -9.85
N PHE A 19 -13.63 -14.78 -8.71
CA PHE A 19 -14.68 -13.93 -8.16
C PHE A 19 -14.16 -13.06 -7.02
N CYS A 20 -14.43 -11.76 -7.11
CA CYS A 20 -14.24 -10.82 -6.02
C CYS A 20 -15.30 -11.03 -4.92
N SER A 21 -16.54 -11.31 -5.32
CA SER A 21 -17.62 -11.69 -4.40
C SER A 21 -18.43 -12.83 -5.00
N PRO A 22 -18.24 -14.08 -4.51
CA PRO A 22 -19.02 -15.23 -4.96
C PRO A 22 -20.51 -15.09 -4.67
N SER A 23 -20.90 -14.42 -3.58
CA SER A 23 -22.31 -14.20 -3.23
C SER A 23 -23.02 -13.22 -4.16
N LEU A 24 -22.29 -12.26 -4.72
CA LEU A 24 -22.81 -11.28 -5.70
C LEU A 24 -22.49 -11.66 -7.15
N ASN A 25 -21.87 -12.83 -7.38
CA ASN A 25 -21.34 -13.26 -8.68
C ASN A 25 -20.47 -12.20 -9.38
N LEU A 26 -19.75 -11.37 -8.62
CA LEU A 26 -18.88 -10.32 -9.14
C LEU A 26 -17.49 -10.89 -9.44
N LYS A 27 -17.06 -10.88 -10.71
CA LYS A 27 -15.69 -11.27 -11.09
C LYS A 27 -14.74 -10.09 -10.99
N PHE A 28 -13.46 -10.37 -10.76
CA PHE A 28 -12.42 -9.34 -10.81
C PHE A 28 -12.30 -8.69 -12.20
N ALA A 29 -12.58 -9.45 -13.27
CA ALA A 29 -12.61 -8.93 -14.63
C ALA A 29 -13.75 -7.92 -14.91
N ASP A 30 -14.82 -7.95 -14.10
CA ASP A 30 -15.98 -7.07 -14.26
C ASP A 30 -15.81 -5.74 -13.49
N ILE A 31 -14.71 -5.58 -12.77
CA ILE A 31 -14.37 -4.36 -12.03
C ILE A 31 -13.60 -3.44 -12.99
N PRO A 32 -14.14 -2.26 -13.35
CA PRO A 32 -13.47 -1.32 -14.23
C PRO A 32 -12.29 -0.66 -13.51
N ASN A 33 -11.25 -0.29 -14.25
CA ASN A 33 -10.09 0.41 -13.71
C ASN A 33 -10.43 1.84 -13.28
N GLY A 34 -9.64 2.37 -12.35
CA GLY A 34 -9.78 3.74 -11.84
C GLY A 34 -10.90 3.92 -10.82
N ILE A 35 -11.44 5.14 -10.72
CA ILE A 35 -12.35 5.54 -9.63
C ILE A 35 -13.64 4.73 -9.63
N GLN A 36 -14.09 4.22 -10.79
CA GLN A 36 -15.30 3.41 -10.88
C GLN A 36 -15.18 2.05 -10.15
N ALA A 37 -13.96 1.54 -9.96
CA ALA A 37 -13.71 0.33 -9.16
C ALA A 37 -14.27 0.47 -7.74
N LEU A 38 -14.15 1.68 -7.16
CA LEU A 38 -14.57 1.94 -5.78
C LEU A 38 -16.05 1.68 -5.56
N TYR A 39 -16.88 1.94 -6.57
CA TYR A 39 -18.33 1.77 -6.51
C TYR A 39 -18.80 0.35 -6.87
N LYS A 40 -17.94 -0.46 -7.49
CA LYS A 40 -18.26 -1.85 -7.85
C LYS A 40 -17.91 -2.84 -6.74
N VAL A 41 -16.91 -2.52 -5.92
CA VAL A 41 -16.52 -3.35 -4.79
C VAL A 41 -17.60 -3.23 -3.69
N PRO A 42 -18.08 -4.36 -3.14
CA PRO A 42 -19.11 -4.36 -2.11
C PRO A 42 -18.62 -3.71 -0.80
N LEU A 43 -19.56 -3.14 -0.04
CA LEU A 43 -19.28 -2.41 1.21
C LEU A 43 -18.61 -3.30 2.26
N GLU A 44 -18.98 -4.57 2.33
CA GLU A 44 -18.42 -5.55 3.26
C GLU A 44 -16.92 -5.74 3.04
N GLY A 45 -16.48 -5.72 1.77
CA GLY A 45 -15.07 -5.78 1.41
C GLY A 45 -14.31 -4.54 1.85
N TRP A 46 -14.92 -3.35 1.70
CA TRP A 46 -14.35 -2.10 2.19
C TRP A 46 -14.22 -2.07 3.71
N LEU A 47 -15.22 -2.56 4.44
CA LEU A 47 -15.17 -2.63 5.90
C LEU A 47 -14.03 -3.53 6.40
N GLN A 48 -13.82 -4.68 5.75
CA GLN A 48 -12.69 -5.56 6.06
C GLN A 48 -11.34 -4.86 5.83
N TRP A 49 -11.22 -4.15 4.71
CA TRP A 49 -10.02 -3.38 4.37
C TRP A 49 -9.74 -2.25 5.35
N VAL A 50 -10.75 -1.43 5.69
CA VAL A 50 -10.62 -0.34 6.65
C VAL A 50 -10.25 -0.87 8.04
N ALA A 51 -10.86 -1.98 8.47
CA ALA A 51 -10.53 -2.61 9.76
C ALA A 51 -9.06 -3.09 9.78
N LEU A 52 -8.59 -3.71 8.70
CA LEU A 52 -7.21 -4.16 8.58
C LEU A 52 -6.23 -2.97 8.57
N CYS A 53 -6.51 -1.96 7.76
CA CYS A 53 -5.71 -0.73 7.72
C CYS A 53 -5.65 -0.07 9.10
N GLY A 54 -6.78 0.04 9.78
CA GLY A 54 -6.86 0.57 11.15
C GLY A 54 -6.04 -0.26 12.14
N PHE A 55 -6.10 -1.59 12.06
CA PHE A 55 -5.28 -2.46 12.91
C PHE A 55 -3.77 -2.21 12.70
N TYR A 56 -3.32 -2.07 11.45
CA TYR A 56 -1.92 -1.77 11.17
C TYR A 56 -1.49 -0.38 11.65
N GLU A 57 -2.37 0.62 11.52
CA GLU A 57 -2.10 1.99 11.94
C GLU A 57 -2.04 2.12 13.46
N PHE A 58 -3.01 1.55 14.20
CA PHE A 58 -3.13 1.76 15.63
C PHE A 58 -2.34 0.78 16.49
N VAL A 59 -2.20 -0.48 16.03
CA VAL A 59 -1.65 -1.56 16.87
C VAL A 59 -0.25 -1.96 16.42
N VAL A 60 -0.02 -2.10 15.12
CA VAL A 60 1.22 -2.71 14.61
C VAL A 60 2.33 -1.70 14.38
N ASN A 61 2.03 -0.55 13.78
CA ASN A 61 3.04 0.44 13.38
C ASN A 61 3.23 1.50 14.46
N GLN A 62 3.68 1.08 15.64
CA GLN A 62 4.02 2.02 16.70
C GLN A 62 5.41 2.63 16.48
N PRO A 63 5.57 3.95 16.67
CA PRO A 63 6.85 4.61 16.49
C PRO A 63 7.86 4.12 17.55
N VAL A 64 8.99 3.59 17.10
CA VAL A 64 10.05 3.11 18.00
C VAL A 64 10.81 4.27 18.63
N ASN A 65 10.94 5.39 17.91
CA ASN A 65 11.54 6.61 18.41
C ASN A 65 10.83 7.83 17.80
N PRO A 66 10.30 8.77 18.61
CA PRO A 66 9.67 9.99 18.11
C PRO A 66 10.60 10.89 17.26
N LYS A 67 11.92 10.75 17.41
CA LYS A 67 12.92 11.53 16.65
C LYS A 67 13.19 11.00 15.25
N GLU A 68 12.68 9.82 14.90
CA GLU A 68 12.83 9.21 13.58
C GLU A 68 11.47 8.92 12.95
N PRO A 69 10.81 9.93 12.34
CA PRO A 69 9.53 9.76 11.68
C PRO A 69 9.61 8.69 10.58
N GLY A 70 8.62 7.78 10.56
CA GLY A 70 8.58 6.67 9.60
C GLY A 70 9.42 5.44 9.96
N ASN A 71 10.21 5.49 11.05
CA ASN A 71 10.93 4.33 11.54
C ASN A 71 10.07 3.51 12.53
N PHE A 72 9.41 2.48 12.02
CA PHE A 72 8.63 1.52 12.81
C PHE A 72 9.42 0.28 13.25
N GLY A 73 10.76 0.33 13.18
CA GLY A 73 11.62 -0.82 13.51
C GLY A 73 11.55 -1.99 12.52
N LYS A 74 10.83 -1.81 11.41
CA LYS A 74 10.75 -2.75 10.30
C LYS A 74 11.93 -2.46 9.36
N GLY A 75 12.95 -3.32 9.41
CA GLY A 75 14.21 -3.12 8.70
C GLY A 75 14.10 -3.26 7.17
N ASN A 76 15.23 -3.45 6.49
CA ASN A 76 15.25 -3.61 5.04
C ASN A 76 14.55 -4.91 4.62
N LEU A 77 13.42 -4.82 3.90
CA LEU A 77 12.43 -5.89 3.60
C LEU A 77 11.27 -6.03 4.61
N GLY A 78 11.10 -5.08 5.52
CA GLY A 78 9.93 -5.02 6.40
C GLY A 78 10.04 -5.99 7.60
N ILE A 79 9.07 -6.89 7.73
CA ILE A 79 8.86 -7.73 8.94
C ILE A 79 10.06 -8.66 9.25
N THR A 80 10.80 -9.09 8.23
CA THR A 80 11.93 -10.02 8.35
C THR A 80 13.29 -9.37 8.08
N GLY A 81 13.29 -8.05 7.86
CA GLY A 81 14.46 -7.29 7.46
C GLY A 81 15.35 -6.85 8.62
N LYS A 82 16.68 -7.02 8.49
CA LYS A 82 17.62 -6.34 9.39
C LYS A 82 17.68 -4.85 9.04
N SER A 83 17.80 -4.01 10.07
CA SER A 83 18.06 -2.58 9.87
C SER A 83 19.37 -2.39 9.11
N ILE A 84 19.41 -1.42 8.20
CA ILE A 84 20.64 -1.09 7.46
C ILE A 84 21.60 -0.42 8.45
N GLU A 85 22.67 -1.13 8.80
CA GLU A 85 23.69 -0.67 9.74
C GLU A 85 24.62 0.40 9.13
N ASP A 86 24.79 0.38 7.80
CA ASP A 86 25.60 1.35 7.06
C ASP A 86 24.87 2.69 6.87
N ALA A 87 25.41 3.74 7.51
CA ALA A 87 24.83 5.08 7.51
C ALA A 87 24.73 5.71 6.11
N ALA A 88 25.68 5.44 5.21
CA ALA A 88 25.66 5.98 3.85
C ALA A 88 24.55 5.34 3.02
N LYS A 89 24.37 4.02 3.16
CA LYS A 89 23.27 3.28 2.50
C LYS A 89 21.90 3.67 3.05
N ARG A 90 21.78 3.85 4.37
CA ARG A 90 20.54 4.31 5.02
C ARG A 90 20.12 5.67 4.49
N THR A 91 21.03 6.64 4.45
CA THR A 91 20.74 8.00 3.96
C THR A 91 20.30 8.00 2.50
N ARG A 92 21.00 7.23 1.64
CA ARG A 92 20.62 7.07 0.24
C ARG A 92 19.23 6.44 0.09
N GLY A 93 18.94 5.39 0.86
CA GLY A 93 17.65 4.69 0.82
C GLY A 93 16.48 5.60 1.20
N LEU A 94 16.61 6.35 2.30
CA LEU A 94 15.58 7.29 2.77
C LEU A 94 15.35 8.44 1.78
N ASN A 95 16.41 8.98 1.19
CA ASN A 95 16.29 10.02 0.17
C ASN A 95 15.57 9.50 -1.08
N SER A 96 15.87 8.28 -1.52
CA SER A 96 15.16 7.64 -2.63
C SER A 96 13.68 7.39 -2.32
N GLU A 97 13.35 6.97 -1.10
CA GLU A 97 11.96 6.77 -0.67
C GLU A 97 11.16 8.08 -0.72
N ILE A 98 11.71 9.17 -0.18
CA ILE A 98 11.07 10.49 -0.20
C ILE A 98 10.92 11.00 -1.65
N ALA A 99 11.96 10.87 -2.48
CA ALA A 99 11.90 11.29 -3.88
C ALA A 99 10.83 10.53 -4.66
N ASN A 100 10.75 9.20 -4.48
CA ASN A 100 9.71 8.37 -5.08
C ASN A 100 8.32 8.70 -4.53
N GLY A 101 8.21 9.02 -3.24
CA GLY A 101 6.97 9.49 -2.62
C GLY A 101 6.47 10.78 -3.26
N ARG A 102 7.37 11.76 -3.47
CA ARG A 102 7.05 13.03 -4.15
C ARG A 102 6.63 12.81 -5.60
N LEU A 103 7.36 11.99 -6.33
CA LEU A 103 7.01 11.62 -7.70
C LEU A 103 5.62 10.98 -7.76
N ALA A 104 5.35 10.01 -6.88
CA ALA A 104 4.07 9.31 -6.86
C ALA A 104 2.90 10.22 -6.47
N MET A 105 3.12 11.22 -5.63
CA MET A 105 2.09 12.22 -5.32
C MET A 105 1.74 13.06 -6.56
N MET A 106 2.75 13.53 -7.31
CA MET A 106 2.54 14.28 -8.55
C MET A 106 1.90 13.44 -9.67
N ALA A 107 2.14 12.13 -9.69
CA ALA A 107 1.59 11.24 -10.71
C ALA A 107 0.12 10.87 -10.49
N LEU A 108 -0.39 10.96 -9.25
CA LEU A 108 -1.76 10.61 -8.87
C LEU A 108 -2.70 11.82 -8.76
N THR A 109 -2.16 13.02 -8.56
CA THR A 109 -2.92 14.28 -8.57
C THR A 109 -3.52 14.55 -9.94
#